data_AF-A0A5N6TBN0-F1
#
_entry.id   AF-A0A5N6TBN0-F1
#
_cell.length_a   1.000
_cell.length_b   1.000
_cell.length_c   1.000
_cell.angle_alpha   90.00
_cell.angle_beta   90.00
_cell.angle_gamma   90.00
#
_symmetry.space_group_name_H-M   'P 1'
#
loop_
_entity.id
_entity.type
_entity.pdbx_description
1 polymer ?
#
loop_
_entity_poly.entity_id
_entity_poly.type
_entity_poly.pdbx_seq_one_letter_code
_entity_poly.pdbx_strand_id
1 'polypeptide(L)'
;MGEIGEFWRDVKEDRKRKKRENPPHRRCWDWIIVSGHCHYAKNRSSFVTYRRVGRVISQGFIGGETFVAGMGTVILKVRASKKKGSPIRTLVLDDVLHIPSAICNGFCFAKYHTVYGGTASLGLEFSGTDPLNYPLWYGKPFCEFQKLVLAGNPQGETYLEYKKKEGVSLLLSMYINKKDLEEIR
;
A
#
# COMPACT_ATOMS: atom_id res chain seq x y z
N MET A 1 19.43 -12.15 48.05
CA MET A 1 18.15 -12.35 47.33
C MET A 1 17.84 -11.15 46.39
N GLY A 2 18.85 -10.52 45.75
CA GLY A 2 18.70 -9.23 45.05
C GLY A 2 19.04 -9.21 43.55
N GLU A 3 19.87 -10.14 43.07
CA GLU A 3 20.44 -10.07 41.71
C GLU A 3 19.43 -10.38 40.59
N ILE A 4 18.49 -11.29 40.85
CA ILE A 4 17.50 -11.71 39.85
C ILE A 4 16.52 -10.57 39.54
N GLY A 5 16.14 -9.77 40.54
CA GLY A 5 15.18 -8.67 40.38
C GLY A 5 15.75 -7.43 39.67
N GLU A 6 17.08 -7.26 39.71
CA GLU A 6 17.79 -6.18 39.00
C GLU A 6 18.00 -6.56 37.53
N PHE A 7 18.41 -7.79 37.25
CA PHE A 7 18.51 -8.31 35.88
C PHE A 7 17.20 -8.18 35.09
N TRP A 8 16.06 -8.54 35.68
CA TRP A 8 14.76 -8.39 35.00
C TRP A 8 14.31 -6.94 34.82
N ARG A 9 14.80 -6.00 35.65
CA ARG A 9 14.56 -4.56 35.48
C ARG A 9 15.35 -4.02 34.30
N ASP A 10 16.63 -4.37 34.18
CA ASP A 10 17.49 -3.93 33.08
C ASP A 10 17.03 -4.49 31.73
N VAL A 11 16.61 -5.76 31.68
CA VAL A 11 16.03 -6.36 30.46
C VAL A 11 14.74 -5.65 30.05
N LYS A 12 13.90 -5.21 31.00
CA LYS A 12 12.67 -4.46 30.70
C LYS A 12 12.98 -3.05 30.19
N GLU A 13 13.94 -2.36 30.79
CA GLU A 13 14.35 -1.03 30.34
C GLU A 13 15.05 -1.08 28.98
N ASP A 14 15.91 -2.07 28.70
CA ASP A 14 16.51 -2.26 27.38
C ASP A 14 15.46 -2.60 26.31
N ARG A 15 14.46 -3.42 26.65
CA ARG A 15 13.30 -3.67 25.77
C ARG A 15 12.45 -2.42 25.54
N LYS A 16 12.25 -1.57 26.54
CA LYS A 16 11.55 -0.29 26.39
C LYS A 16 12.36 0.68 25.54
N ARG A 17 13.68 0.77 25.75
CA ARG A 17 14.60 1.56 24.95
C ARG A 17 14.57 1.12 23.49
N LYS A 18 14.73 -0.18 23.22
CA LYS A 18 14.60 -0.76 21.87
C LYS A 18 13.23 -0.52 21.24
N LYS A 19 12.14 -0.53 22.00
CA LYS A 19 10.79 -0.17 21.52
C LYS A 19 10.61 1.33 21.26
N ARG A 20 11.37 2.20 21.94
CA ARG A 20 11.37 3.65 21.69
C ARG A 20 12.24 4.01 20.49
N GLU A 21 13.36 3.30 20.33
CA GLU A 21 14.28 3.42 19.19
C GLU A 21 13.70 2.80 17.90
N ASN A 22 12.97 1.69 18.02
CA ASN A 22 12.19 1.06 16.96
C ASN A 22 10.73 0.93 17.41
N PRO A 23 9.92 2.01 17.32
CA PRO A 23 8.49 1.90 17.54
C PRO A 23 7.94 0.80 16.63
N PRO A 24 7.03 -0.06 17.13
CA PRO A 24 6.43 -1.08 16.28
C PRO A 24 5.76 -0.38 15.10
N HIS A 25 6.36 -0.49 13.91
CA HIS A 25 5.86 0.14 12.69
C HIS A 25 4.39 -0.25 12.52
N ARG A 26 3.50 0.71 12.76
CA ARG A 26 2.07 0.49 12.53
C ARG A 26 1.90 0.30 11.04
N ARG A 27 1.11 -0.70 10.67
CA ARG A 27 0.79 -0.97 9.28
C ARG A 27 0.25 0.29 8.60
N CYS A 28 0.79 0.62 7.44
CA CYS A 28 0.24 1.65 6.58
C CYS A 28 -1.04 1.10 5.94
N TRP A 29 -2.16 1.77 6.19
CA TRP A 29 -3.47 1.43 5.62
C TRP A 29 -3.88 2.34 4.46
N ASP A 30 -3.03 3.30 4.11
CA ASP A 30 -3.27 4.21 2.99
C ASP A 30 -2.97 3.49 1.69
N TRP A 31 -4.01 3.24 0.91
CA TRP A 31 -3.93 2.75 -0.46
C TRP A 31 -4.30 3.89 -1.39
N ILE A 32 -3.30 4.47 -2.04
CA ILE A 32 -3.50 5.55 -3.00
C ILE A 32 -3.79 4.96 -4.37
N ILE A 33 -4.78 5.53 -5.06
CA ILE A 33 -5.15 5.13 -6.41
C ILE A 33 -4.12 5.74 -7.36
N VAL A 34 -3.42 4.89 -8.12
CA VAL A 34 -2.30 5.27 -9.00
C VAL A 34 -2.52 4.80 -10.43
N SER A 35 -1.84 5.43 -11.39
CA SER A 35 -1.96 5.21 -12.85
C SER A 35 -0.78 4.44 -13.46
N GLY A 36 0.13 3.91 -12.64
CA GLY A 36 1.32 3.17 -13.07
C GLY A 36 1.03 1.77 -13.62
N HIS A 37 2.03 0.88 -13.57
CA HIS A 37 1.92 -0.50 -14.07
C HIS A 37 1.77 -1.54 -12.96
N CYS A 38 1.88 -1.16 -11.69
CA CYS A 38 2.01 -2.11 -10.59
C CYS A 38 1.23 -1.68 -9.35
N HIS A 39 0.69 -2.67 -8.65
CA HIS A 39 0.33 -2.52 -7.25
C HIS A 39 1.60 -2.61 -6.40
N TYR A 40 1.64 -1.88 -5.30
CA TYR A 40 2.71 -2.03 -4.33
C TYR A 40 2.20 -1.83 -2.91
N ALA A 41 2.86 -2.46 -1.95
CA ALA A 41 2.55 -2.34 -0.54
C ALA A 41 3.83 -2.10 0.27
N LYS A 42 3.71 -1.23 1.26
CA LYS A 42 4.82 -0.88 2.17
C LYS A 42 5.13 -2.01 3.15
N ASN A 43 4.10 -2.64 3.71
CA ASN A 43 4.25 -3.60 4.79
C ASN A 43 4.06 -5.03 4.32
N ARG A 44 4.98 -5.92 4.71
CA ARG A 44 4.88 -7.38 4.54
C ARG A 44 3.56 -7.96 5.07
N SER A 45 2.99 -7.38 6.12
CA SER A 45 1.74 -7.84 6.74
C SER A 45 0.49 -7.62 5.87
N SER A 46 0.61 -6.92 4.74
CA SER A 46 -0.49 -6.77 3.79
C SER A 46 -0.73 -8.00 2.92
N PHE A 47 0.26 -8.89 2.81
CA PHE A 47 0.28 -9.98 1.87
C PHE A 47 -0.32 -11.27 2.44
N VAL A 48 -1.26 -11.87 1.70
CA VAL A 48 -1.82 -13.20 2.02
C VAL A 48 -0.95 -14.33 1.46
N THR A 49 -0.36 -14.12 0.28
CA THR A 49 0.69 -14.96 -0.30
C THR A 49 1.95 -14.11 -0.45
N TYR A 50 3.13 -14.72 -0.34
CA TYR A 50 4.37 -13.94 -0.44
C TYR A 50 5.56 -14.81 -0.82
N ARG A 51 6.32 -14.33 -1.80
CA ARG A 51 7.67 -14.81 -2.10
C ARG A 51 8.67 -13.67 -1.98
N ARG A 52 9.89 -14.01 -1.53
CA ARG A 52 11.01 -13.07 -1.49
C ARG A 52 11.52 -12.82 -2.91
N VAL A 53 11.96 -11.59 -3.17
CA VAL A 53 12.58 -11.17 -4.44
C VAL A 53 13.97 -10.62 -4.13
N GLY A 54 14.03 -9.52 -3.37
CA GLY A 54 15.31 -8.97 -2.89
C GLY A 54 16.15 -8.35 -4.00
N ARG A 55 15.54 -7.52 -4.85
CA ARG A 55 16.22 -6.88 -5.99
C ARG A 55 15.95 -5.40 -6.06
N VAL A 56 16.89 -4.66 -6.63
CA VAL A 56 16.70 -3.26 -7.02
C VAL A 56 16.23 -3.24 -8.47
N ILE A 57 15.17 -2.46 -8.74
CA ILE A 57 14.61 -2.26 -10.07
C ILE A 57 14.63 -0.78 -10.45
N SER A 58 14.63 -0.49 -11.75
CA SER A 58 14.60 0.88 -12.24
C SER A 58 13.16 1.36 -12.47
N GLN A 59 12.84 2.57 -12.02
CA GLN A 59 11.54 3.22 -12.29
C GLN A 59 11.49 3.84 -13.69
N GLY A 60 11.71 3.02 -14.72
CA GLY A 60 11.48 3.32 -16.12
C GLY A 60 11.74 4.78 -16.54
N PHE A 61 10.71 5.44 -17.06
CA PHE A 61 10.78 6.80 -17.61
C PHE A 61 10.98 7.92 -16.58
N ILE A 62 10.73 7.67 -15.30
CA ILE A 62 10.82 8.68 -14.24
C ILE A 62 12.25 8.77 -13.70
N GLY A 63 13.04 7.70 -13.89
CA GLY A 63 14.34 7.55 -13.26
C GLY A 63 14.24 7.19 -11.78
N GLY A 64 15.34 6.70 -11.23
CA GLY A 64 15.43 6.27 -9.84
C GLY A 64 15.37 4.75 -9.68
N GLU A 65 15.94 4.30 -8.56
CA GLU A 65 16.03 2.89 -8.19
C GLU A 65 15.08 2.59 -7.04
N THR A 66 14.48 1.40 -7.03
CA THR A 66 13.58 0.97 -5.97
C THR A 66 13.88 -0.46 -5.58
N PHE A 67 14.09 -0.69 -4.29
CA PHE A 67 14.26 -2.02 -3.75
C PHE A 67 12.91 -2.73 -3.56
N VAL A 68 12.75 -3.87 -4.23
CA VAL A 68 11.62 -4.79 -4.11
C VAL A 68 12.03 -5.97 -3.23
N ALA A 69 11.52 -5.98 -2.00
CA ALA A 69 11.82 -7.02 -1.01
C ALA A 69 11.11 -8.36 -1.31
N GLY A 70 9.99 -8.30 -2.03
CA GLY A 70 9.19 -9.47 -2.38
C GLY A 70 7.97 -9.14 -3.21
N MET A 71 7.17 -10.15 -3.47
CA MET A 71 5.96 -10.05 -4.25
C MET A 71 4.90 -11.03 -3.73
N GLY A 72 3.63 -10.72 -3.92
CA GLY A 72 2.56 -11.68 -3.70
C GLY A 72 1.17 -11.07 -3.86
N THR A 73 0.17 -11.72 -3.27
CA THR A 73 -1.23 -11.31 -3.38
C THR A 73 -1.65 -10.49 -2.14
N VAL A 74 -2.40 -9.43 -2.37
CA VAL A 74 -3.07 -8.65 -1.32
C VAL A 74 -4.57 -8.70 -1.54
N ILE A 75 -5.33 -8.91 -0.46
CA ILE A 75 -6.79 -8.87 -0.49
C ILE A 75 -7.26 -7.63 0.26
N LEU A 76 -8.04 -6.78 -0.42
CA LEU A 76 -8.61 -5.56 0.15
C LEU A 76 -10.12 -5.68 0.24
N LYS A 77 -10.67 -5.44 1.43
CA LYS A 77 -12.11 -5.19 1.58
C LYS A 77 -12.36 -3.71 1.41
N VAL A 78 -13.19 -3.34 0.44
CA VAL A 78 -13.47 -1.94 0.06
C VAL A 78 -14.96 -1.65 0.12
N ARG A 79 -15.32 -0.38 0.26
CA ARG A 79 -16.69 0.05 0.03
C ARG A 79 -16.90 0.26 -1.47
N ALA A 80 -18.00 -0.25 -2.00
CA ALA A 80 -18.33 -0.11 -3.42
C ALA A 80 -18.66 1.33 -3.84
N SER A 81 -19.22 2.13 -2.93
CA SER A 81 -19.60 3.52 -3.18
C SER A 81 -19.79 4.30 -1.88
N LYS A 82 -19.88 5.63 -1.99
CA LYS A 82 -20.12 6.56 -0.88
C LYS A 82 -21.50 6.41 -0.23
N LYS A 83 -22.47 5.81 -0.94
CA LYS A 83 -23.86 5.66 -0.49
C LYS A 83 -23.95 4.93 0.86
N LYS A 84 -24.87 5.36 1.73
CA LYS A 84 -25.16 4.64 2.98
C LYS A 84 -25.66 3.24 2.64
N GLY A 85 -25.19 2.22 3.38
CA GLY A 85 -25.53 0.82 3.09
C GLY A 85 -24.85 0.22 1.85
N SER A 86 -23.94 0.95 1.20
CA SER A 86 -23.17 0.41 0.06
C SER A 86 -22.44 -0.88 0.44
N PRO A 87 -22.49 -1.92 -0.43
CA PRO A 87 -21.92 -3.22 -0.12
C PRO A 87 -20.40 -3.15 0.05
N ILE A 88 -19.89 -4.10 0.83
CA ILE A 88 -18.45 -4.36 0.90
C ILE A 88 -18.09 -5.30 -0.25
N ARG A 89 -17.05 -4.94 -0.99
CA ARG A 89 -16.48 -5.74 -2.07
C ARG A 89 -15.06 -6.17 -1.71
N THR A 90 -14.61 -7.24 -2.34
CA THR A 90 -13.26 -7.76 -2.16
C THR A 90 -12.49 -7.53 -3.46
N LEU A 91 -11.38 -6.81 -3.37
CA LEU A 91 -10.41 -6.69 -4.46
C LEU A 91 -9.27 -7.66 -4.19
N VAL A 92 -8.98 -8.52 -5.15
CA VAL A 92 -7.78 -9.37 -5.15
C VAL A 92 -6.74 -8.67 -6.01
N LEU A 93 -5.61 -8.33 -5.42
CA LEU A 93 -4.50 -7.69 -6.11
C LEU A 93 -3.38 -8.72 -6.25
N ASP A 94 -3.11 -9.14 -7.48
CA ASP A 94 -2.02 -10.06 -7.81
C ASP A 94 -0.75 -9.33 -8.20
N ASP A 95 0.38 -10.02 -8.06
CA ASP A 95 1.72 -9.49 -8.35
C ASP A 95 1.96 -8.11 -7.70
N VAL A 96 1.59 -7.97 -6.41
CA VAL A 96 1.82 -6.76 -5.64
C VAL A 96 3.27 -6.73 -5.21
N LEU A 97 3.95 -5.62 -5.44
CA LEU A 97 5.35 -5.46 -5.04
C LEU A 97 5.45 -5.06 -3.58
N HIS A 98 6.32 -5.71 -2.81
CA HIS A 98 6.64 -5.30 -1.46
C HIS A 98 7.81 -4.32 -1.48
N ILE A 99 7.52 -3.05 -1.16
CA ILE A 99 8.47 -1.94 -1.23
C ILE A 99 8.52 -1.25 0.13
N PRO A 100 9.40 -1.68 1.05
CA PRO A 100 9.46 -1.15 2.42
C PRO A 100 9.69 0.36 2.50
N SER A 101 10.45 0.91 1.54
CA SER A 101 10.76 2.34 1.43
C SER A 101 9.60 3.18 0.91
N ALA A 102 8.53 2.58 0.37
CA ALA A 102 7.39 3.32 -0.14
C ALA A 102 6.72 4.15 0.97
N ILE A 103 6.23 5.34 0.63
CA ILE A 103 5.58 6.25 1.59
C ILE A 103 4.21 5.69 2.03
N CYS A 104 3.51 5.02 1.12
CA CYS A 104 2.19 4.40 1.33
C CYS A 104 2.04 3.15 0.43
N ASN A 105 0.85 2.57 0.37
CA ASN A 105 0.53 1.51 -0.60
C ASN A 105 -0.09 2.10 -1.87
N GLY A 106 0.08 1.44 -3.00
CA GLY A 106 -0.46 1.85 -4.31
C GLY A 106 -1.44 0.82 -4.88
N PHE A 107 -2.65 1.27 -5.16
CA PHE A 107 -3.66 0.55 -5.94
C PHE A 107 -3.66 1.06 -7.38
N CYS A 108 -3.06 0.31 -8.29
CA CYS A 108 -3.09 0.62 -9.72
C CYS A 108 -4.44 0.19 -10.32
N PHE A 109 -5.33 1.16 -10.59
CA PHE A 109 -6.66 0.85 -11.14
C PHE A 109 -6.56 0.27 -12.56
N ALA A 110 -5.63 0.76 -13.38
CA ALA A 110 -5.45 0.31 -14.76
C ALA A 110 -5.06 -1.18 -14.78
N LYS A 111 -4.05 -1.58 -14.00
CA LYS A 111 -3.65 -2.99 -13.85
C LYS A 111 -4.82 -3.86 -13.40
N TYR A 112 -5.56 -3.41 -12.39
CA TYR A 112 -6.71 -4.16 -11.87
C TYR A 112 -7.76 -4.41 -12.94
N HIS A 113 -8.21 -3.37 -13.63
CA HIS A 113 -9.26 -3.48 -14.65
C HIS A 113 -8.79 -4.20 -15.92
N THR A 114 -7.49 -4.20 -16.25
CA THR A 114 -6.95 -5.04 -17.32
C THR A 114 -7.10 -6.54 -17.01
N VAL A 115 -6.94 -6.94 -15.74
CA VAL A 115 -7.02 -8.35 -15.33
C VAL A 115 -8.45 -8.79 -15.09
N TYR A 116 -9.25 -7.97 -14.40
CA TYR A 116 -10.57 -8.35 -13.90
C TYR A 116 -11.74 -7.75 -14.70
N GLY A 117 -11.45 -6.91 -15.70
CA GLY A 117 -12.45 -6.17 -16.47
C GLY A 117 -13.12 -5.04 -15.69
N GLY A 118 -14.21 -4.50 -16.25
CA GLY A 118 -14.92 -3.33 -15.72
C GLY A 118 -14.26 -2.01 -16.13
N THR A 119 -14.67 -0.91 -15.49
CA THR A 119 -14.21 0.44 -15.88
C THR A 119 -13.85 1.29 -14.67
N ALA A 120 -12.97 2.27 -14.87
CA ALA A 120 -12.68 3.30 -13.88
C ALA A 120 -13.16 4.68 -14.39
N SER A 121 -13.77 5.45 -13.50
CA SER A 121 -14.13 6.86 -13.73
C SER A 121 -13.18 7.75 -12.93
N LEU A 122 -12.50 8.67 -13.62
CA LEU A 122 -11.45 9.54 -13.06
C LEU A 122 -11.91 11.01 -12.95
N GLY A 123 -13.10 11.22 -12.37
CA GLY A 123 -13.63 12.56 -12.10
C GLY A 123 -13.12 13.17 -10.79
N LEU A 124 -13.95 13.99 -10.15
CA LEU A 124 -13.63 14.60 -8.84
C LEU A 124 -13.36 13.55 -7.75
N GLU A 125 -14.13 12.46 -7.76
CA GLU A 125 -13.91 11.27 -6.96
C GLU A 125 -13.66 10.11 -7.91
N PHE A 126 -12.57 9.39 -7.71
CA PHE A 126 -12.27 8.22 -8.55
C PHE A 126 -13.17 7.06 -8.14
N SER A 127 -13.65 6.29 -9.10
CA SER A 127 -14.42 5.08 -8.81
C SER A 127 -14.23 4.03 -9.88
N GLY A 128 -14.61 2.79 -9.58
CA GLY A 128 -14.61 1.73 -10.56
C GLY A 128 -15.80 0.80 -10.43
N THR A 129 -16.15 0.19 -11.55
CA THR A 129 -17.20 -0.81 -11.69
C THR A 129 -16.61 -2.17 -12.04
N ASP A 130 -17.35 -3.23 -11.74
CA ASP A 130 -17.05 -4.57 -12.25
C ASP A 130 -17.47 -4.72 -13.73
N PRO A 131 -17.20 -5.87 -14.39
CA PRO A 131 -17.60 -6.11 -15.78
C PRO A 131 -19.10 -6.02 -16.05
N LEU A 132 -19.94 -6.15 -15.02
CA LEU A 132 -21.40 -6.06 -15.10
C LEU A 132 -21.90 -4.65 -14.76
N ASN A 133 -20.99 -3.67 -14.68
CA ASN A 133 -21.24 -2.28 -14.33
C ASN A 133 -21.77 -2.05 -12.91
N TYR A 134 -21.61 -3.00 -11.99
CA TYR A 134 -21.91 -2.74 -10.58
C TYR A 134 -20.77 -1.98 -9.91
N PRO A 135 -21.06 -1.04 -8.99
CA PRO A 135 -20.03 -0.33 -8.23
C PRO A 135 -19.13 -1.31 -7.46
N LEU A 136 -17.82 -1.11 -7.59
CA LEU A 136 -16.82 -2.02 -7.07
C LEU A 136 -15.91 -1.35 -6.03
N TRP A 137 -15.43 -0.15 -6.33
CA TRP A 137 -14.60 0.64 -5.41
C TRP A 137 -14.77 2.14 -5.66
N TYR A 138 -14.45 2.95 -4.65
CA TYR A 138 -14.31 4.39 -4.82
C TYR A 138 -13.16 4.96 -4.00
N GLY A 139 -12.64 6.08 -4.47
CA GLY A 139 -11.64 6.90 -3.84
C GLY A 139 -12.26 8.12 -3.17
N LYS A 140 -11.53 8.69 -2.23
CA LYS A 140 -11.80 10.01 -1.68
C LYS A 140 -10.55 10.89 -1.78
N PRO A 141 -10.69 12.21 -1.92
CA PRO A 141 -9.56 13.13 -1.85
C PRO A 141 -8.77 12.92 -0.54
N PHE A 142 -7.44 12.83 -0.66
CA PHE A 142 -6.52 12.68 0.46
C PHE A 142 -5.12 13.13 0.05
N CYS A 143 -4.59 14.18 0.70
CA CYS A 143 -3.25 14.72 0.43
C CYS A 143 -2.95 14.96 -1.07
N GLU A 144 -3.88 15.60 -1.81
CA GLU A 144 -3.80 15.83 -3.27
C GLU A 144 -3.92 14.58 -4.17
N PHE A 145 -4.07 13.41 -3.56
CA PHE A 145 -4.35 12.16 -4.26
C PHE A 145 -5.78 11.68 -4.01
N GLN A 146 -6.11 10.53 -4.60
CA GLN A 146 -7.33 9.79 -4.30
C GLN A 146 -6.97 8.54 -3.49
N LYS A 147 -7.46 8.47 -2.25
CA LYS A 147 -7.27 7.32 -1.36
C LYS A 147 -8.44 6.36 -1.50
N LEU A 148 -8.14 5.09 -1.78
CA LEU A 148 -9.09 4.00 -1.85
C LEU A 148 -9.81 3.82 -0.50
N VAL A 149 -11.14 3.71 -0.53
CA VAL A 149 -11.93 3.57 0.69
C VAL A 149 -12.05 2.12 1.13
N LEU A 150 -11.20 1.73 2.08
CA LEU A 150 -11.25 0.42 2.73
C LEU A 150 -12.47 0.29 3.66
N ALA A 151 -13.07 -0.90 3.68
CA ALA A 151 -14.14 -1.25 4.59
C ALA A 151 -13.64 -1.24 6.05
N GLY A 152 -14.49 -0.77 6.97
CA GLY A 152 -14.12 -0.60 8.39
C GLY A 152 -13.21 0.60 8.68
N ASN A 153 -12.78 1.36 7.66
CA ASN A 153 -11.93 2.54 7.79
C ASN A 153 -10.70 2.32 8.71
N PRO A 154 -9.87 1.30 8.45
CA PRO A 154 -8.69 1.05 9.27
C PRO A 154 -7.75 2.26 9.25
N GLN A 155 -7.21 2.60 10.43
CA GLN A 155 -6.24 3.68 10.62
C GLN A 155 -4.87 3.09 10.97
N GLY A 156 -3.82 3.78 10.55
CA GLY A 156 -2.43 3.39 10.82
C GLY A 156 -1.47 4.52 10.52
N GLU A 157 -0.22 4.17 10.22
CA GLU A 157 0.77 5.17 9.83
C GLU A 157 0.41 5.79 8.47
N THR A 158 0.32 7.12 8.47
CA THR A 158 0.30 7.94 7.25
C THR A 158 1.53 8.84 7.25
N TYR A 159 2.33 8.73 6.19
CA TYR A 159 3.51 9.57 5.98
C TYR A 159 3.26 10.67 4.95
N LEU A 160 2.10 10.63 4.27
CA LEU A 160 1.72 11.55 3.21
C LEU A 160 1.43 12.96 3.75
N GLU A 161 0.76 13.05 4.89
CA GLU A 161 0.45 14.34 5.52
C GLU A 161 1.71 15.08 5.95
N TYR A 162 2.71 14.36 6.47
CA TYR A 162 4.01 14.93 6.86
C TYR A 162 4.77 15.42 5.63
N LYS A 163 4.89 14.60 4.59
CA LYS A 163 5.59 14.96 3.34
C LYS A 163 4.93 16.13 2.60
N LYS A 164 3.61 16.22 2.65
CA LYS A 164 2.87 17.38 2.12
C LYS A 164 3.24 18.67 2.86
N LYS A 165 3.37 18.64 4.19
CA LYS A 165 3.78 19.82 4.97
C LYS A 165 5.21 20.27 4.65
N GLU A 166 6.07 19.34 4.25
CA GLU A 166 7.44 19.65 3.78
C GLU A 166 7.47 20.23 2.35
N GLY A 167 6.32 20.37 1.67
CA GLY A 167 6.26 20.93 0.30
C GLY A 167 6.82 20.00 -0.78
N VAL A 168 7.00 18.71 -0.47
CA VAL A 168 7.57 17.74 -1.42
C VAL A 168 6.50 17.30 -2.41
N SER A 169 6.74 17.55 -3.70
CA SER A 169 5.93 16.95 -4.78
C SER A 169 6.20 15.44 -4.82
N LEU A 170 5.16 14.63 -4.67
CA LEU A 170 5.26 13.18 -4.61
C LEU A 170 4.76 12.52 -5.90
N LEU A 171 5.61 11.69 -6.50
CA LEU A 171 5.22 10.81 -7.59
C LEU A 171 5.05 9.39 -7.05
N LEU A 172 3.79 8.94 -6.96
CA LEU A 172 3.43 7.65 -6.37
C LEU A 172 3.17 6.56 -7.41
N SER A 173 2.89 6.91 -8.66
CA SER A 173 2.73 5.95 -9.74
C SER A 173 4.07 5.31 -10.10
N MET A 174 4.14 3.98 -10.07
CA MET A 174 5.33 3.24 -10.47
C MET A 174 5.23 2.72 -11.90
N TYR A 175 6.27 2.97 -12.69
CA TYR A 175 6.41 2.49 -14.06
C TYR A 175 7.66 1.63 -14.11
N ILE A 176 7.45 0.33 -14.24
CA ILE A 176 8.53 -0.67 -14.27
C ILE A 176 8.69 -1.13 -15.71
N ASN A 177 9.95 -1.25 -16.13
CA ASN A 177 10.29 -1.76 -17.45
C ASN A 177 9.90 -3.24 -17.58
N LYS A 178 9.56 -3.67 -18.80
CA LYS A 178 9.13 -5.06 -19.04
C LYS A 178 10.17 -6.09 -18.61
N LYS A 179 11.45 -5.82 -18.90
CA LYS A 179 12.58 -6.69 -18.51
C LYS A 179 12.65 -6.90 -17.00
N ASP A 180 12.62 -5.82 -16.23
CA ASP A 180 12.65 -5.88 -14.77
C ASP A 180 11.41 -6.62 -14.22
N LEU A 181 10.24 -6.42 -14.85
CA LEU A 181 9.00 -7.10 -14.45
C LEU A 181 9.05 -8.62 -14.71
N GLU A 182 9.66 -9.05 -15.80
CA GLU A 182 9.87 -10.47 -16.13
C GLU A 182 10.87 -11.12 -15.17
N GLU A 183 11.96 -10.43 -14.85
CA GLU A 183 12.98 -10.96 -13.95
C GLU A 183 12.52 -11.10 -12.49
N ILE A 184 11.53 -10.29 -12.07
CA ILE A 184 10.96 -10.39 -10.73
C ILE A 184 9.77 -11.34 -10.66
N ARG A 185 9.18 -11.80 -11.78
CA ARG A 185 8.01 -12.69 -11.83
C ARG A 185 8.39 -14.16 -11.64
#